data_AF-A0A849WGF5-F1
#
_entry.id   AF-A0A849WGF5-F1
#
_cell.length_a   1.000
_cell.length_b   1.000
_cell.length_c   1.000
_cell.angle_alpha   90.00
_cell.angle_beta   90.00
_cell.angle_gamma   90.00
#
_symmetry.space_group_name_H-M   'P 1'
#
loop_
_entity.id
_entity.type
_entity.pdbx_description
1 polymer ?
#
loop_
_entity_poly.entity_id
_entity_poly.type
_entity_poly.pdbx_seq_one_letter_code
_entity_poly.pdbx_strand_id
1 'polypeptide(L)'
;MKKYILSILCLLFFLMYVSAQDAQEHFLKAKMLLQQSNFSDALKCLEKASNMDRSNQEYKREYMLLRQVIKVRKYLPKEPDQERWSSMAFSLYTYYMQNKAYIEMIEIAKEIHGRVSNSDSFLLVAESFLIAQQNKEVVAWISQVTPPGPFLQVLYAIAVARMGEIEEGKKIYWELAKKEQKNSFYFFYKASLEALIGYKETSLKTLLVCFQNTAPKQLTMIKARVQESKDFAELAPEKSFQEVMQTKSLIPESSCSEGKDCSSCPQRGKCGGE
;
A
#
# COMPACT_ATOMS: atom_id res chain seq x y z
N MET A 1 33.65 -28.26 -36.28
CA MET A 1 33.40 -28.05 -34.83
C MET A 1 32.81 -26.68 -34.51
N LYS A 2 33.32 -25.54 -34.99
CA LYS A 2 32.78 -24.19 -34.68
C LYS A 2 31.29 -23.97 -35.02
N LYS A 3 30.77 -24.54 -36.12
CA LYS A 3 29.35 -24.37 -36.51
C LYS A 3 28.36 -25.08 -35.56
N TYR A 4 28.71 -26.24 -35.02
CA TYR A 4 27.87 -26.98 -34.08
C TYR A 4 27.83 -26.34 -32.68
N ILE A 5 28.94 -25.73 -32.24
CA ILE A 5 29.00 -24.99 -30.97
C ILE A 5 28.07 -23.77 -31.01
N LEU A 6 28.03 -23.04 -32.14
CA LEU A 6 27.16 -21.88 -32.31
C LEU A 6 25.67 -22.28 -32.31
N SER A 7 25.30 -23.37 -33.00
CA SER A 7 23.92 -23.88 -33.03
C SER A 7 23.45 -24.38 -31.66
N ILE A 8 24.30 -25.05 -30.89
CA ILE A 8 23.97 -25.50 -29.52
C ILE A 8 23.80 -24.29 -28.58
N LEU A 9 24.65 -23.26 -28.70
CA LEU A 9 24.51 -22.03 -27.91
C LEU A 9 23.19 -21.31 -28.22
N CYS A 10 22.81 -21.19 -29.48
CA CYS A 10 21.53 -20.57 -29.88
C CYS A 10 20.31 -21.34 -29.36
N LEU A 11 20.36 -22.68 -29.37
CA LEU A 11 19.26 -23.51 -28.87
C LEU A 11 19.10 -23.40 -27.35
N LEU A 12 20.20 -23.35 -26.60
CA LEU A 12 20.20 -23.10 -25.16
C LEU A 12 19.66 -21.71 -24.81
N PHE A 13 20.02 -20.69 -25.59
CA PHE A 13 19.50 -19.33 -25.41
C PHE A 13 17.98 -19.26 -25.64
N PHE A 14 17.49 -19.95 -26.66
CA PHE A 14 16.06 -20.01 -26.96
C PHE A 14 15.26 -20.72 -25.85
N LEU A 15 15.78 -21.84 -25.34
CA LEU A 15 15.16 -22.57 -24.22
C LEU A 15 15.13 -21.76 -22.91
N MET A 16 16.18 -20.98 -22.62
CA MET A 16 16.18 -20.08 -21.46
C MET A 16 15.15 -18.95 -21.60
N TYR A 17 14.97 -18.41 -22.81
CA TYR A 17 14.02 -17.34 -23.06
C TYR A 17 12.57 -17.78 -22.88
N VAL A 18 12.20 -18.94 -23.45
CA VAL A 18 10.85 -19.51 -23.31
C VAL A 18 10.53 -19.83 -21.84
N SER A 19 11.47 -20.43 -21.11
CA SER A 19 11.28 -20.74 -19.68
C SER A 19 11.13 -19.47 -18.81
N ALA A 20 11.79 -18.38 -19.17
CA ALA A 20 11.67 -17.10 -18.46
C ALA A 20 10.30 -16.45 -18.70
N GLN A 21 9.77 -16.54 -19.92
CA GLN A 21 8.43 -16.06 -20.25
C GLN A 21 7.34 -16.84 -19.50
N ASP A 22 7.40 -18.17 -19.49
CA ASP A 22 6.46 -19.02 -18.76
C ASP A 22 6.50 -18.75 -17.24
N ALA A 23 7.70 -18.52 -16.69
CA ALA A 23 7.88 -18.14 -15.28
C ALA A 23 7.18 -16.81 -14.95
N GLN A 24 7.31 -15.81 -15.84
CA GLN A 24 6.66 -14.52 -15.68
C GLN A 24 5.13 -14.62 -15.74
N GLU A 25 4.59 -15.43 -16.65
CA GLU A 25 3.14 -15.67 -16.73
C GLU A 25 2.59 -16.28 -15.44
N HIS A 26 3.28 -17.27 -14.88
CA HIS A 26 2.92 -17.84 -13.59
C HIS A 26 2.99 -16.81 -12.46
N PHE A 27 4.01 -15.95 -12.45
CA PHE A 27 4.14 -14.89 -11.46
C PHE A 27 2.98 -13.88 -11.54
N LEU A 28 2.64 -13.42 -12.74
CA LEU A 28 1.53 -12.49 -12.96
C LEU A 28 0.18 -13.12 -12.57
N LYS A 29 -0.04 -14.39 -12.93
CA LYS A 29 -1.22 -15.15 -12.52
C LYS A 29 -1.32 -15.23 -10.99
N ALA A 30 -0.21 -15.43 -10.30
CA ALA A 30 -0.19 -15.43 -8.84
C ALA A 30 -0.64 -14.06 -8.27
N LYS A 31 -0.15 -12.94 -8.83
CA LYS A 31 -0.57 -11.61 -8.38
C LYS A 31 -2.06 -11.38 -8.58
N MET A 32 -2.64 -11.82 -9.69
CA MET A 32 -4.10 -11.76 -9.90
C MET A 32 -4.87 -12.61 -8.87
N LEU A 33 -4.39 -13.82 -8.58
CA LEU A 33 -5.00 -14.69 -7.58
C LEU A 33 -4.94 -14.09 -6.16
N LEU A 34 -3.86 -13.37 -5.82
CA LEU A 34 -3.76 -12.66 -4.54
C LEU A 34 -4.81 -11.55 -4.40
N GLN A 35 -5.09 -10.80 -5.47
CA GLN A 35 -6.14 -9.76 -5.45
C GLN A 35 -7.53 -10.36 -5.20
N GLN A 36 -7.73 -11.61 -5.61
CA GLN A 36 -8.95 -12.39 -5.41
C GLN A 36 -8.94 -13.17 -4.08
N SER A 37 -7.95 -12.94 -3.22
CA SER A 37 -7.78 -13.68 -1.97
C SER A 37 -7.62 -15.20 -2.15
N ASN A 38 -7.20 -15.68 -3.33
CA ASN A 38 -6.91 -17.09 -3.59
C ASN A 38 -5.43 -17.40 -3.31
N PHE A 39 -5.07 -17.40 -2.03
CA PHE A 39 -3.68 -17.57 -1.57
C PHE A 39 -3.11 -18.96 -1.85
N SER A 40 -3.94 -20.01 -1.84
CA SER A 40 -3.48 -21.38 -2.08
C SER A 40 -3.01 -21.56 -3.53
N ASP A 41 -3.79 -21.10 -4.49
CA ASP A 41 -3.41 -21.22 -5.90
C ASP A 41 -2.35 -20.19 -6.30
N ALA A 42 -2.36 -19.01 -5.67
CA ALA A 42 -1.27 -18.04 -5.81
C ALA A 42 0.07 -18.66 -5.38
N LEU A 43 0.10 -19.40 -4.26
CA LEU A 43 1.30 -20.08 -3.79
C LEU A 43 1.83 -21.10 -4.79
N LYS A 44 0.95 -21.93 -5.37
CA LYS A 44 1.33 -22.91 -6.41
C LYS A 44 1.90 -22.20 -7.65
N CYS A 45 1.35 -21.05 -8.03
CA CYS A 45 1.85 -20.28 -9.17
C CYS A 45 3.22 -19.65 -8.88
N LEU A 46 3.43 -19.07 -7.69
CA LEU A 46 4.74 -18.55 -7.28
C LEU A 46 5.80 -19.65 -7.17
N GLU A 47 5.42 -20.84 -6.70
CA GLU A 47 6.31 -21.99 -6.66
C GLU A 47 6.79 -22.37 -8.07
N LYS A 48 5.86 -22.49 -9.03
CA LYS A 48 6.18 -22.76 -10.44
C LYS A 48 7.11 -21.70 -11.03
N ALA A 49 6.77 -20.42 -10.86
CA ALA A 49 7.61 -19.31 -11.33
C ALA A 49 9.03 -19.38 -10.75
N SER A 50 9.15 -19.59 -9.44
CA SER A 50 10.46 -19.68 -8.75
C SER A 50 11.29 -20.91 -9.16
N ASN A 51 10.63 -21.99 -9.56
CA ASN A 51 11.29 -23.22 -10.02
C ASN A 51 11.74 -23.14 -11.48
N MET A 52 10.97 -22.44 -12.33
CA MET A 52 11.27 -22.21 -13.74
C MET A 52 12.38 -21.16 -13.94
N ASP A 53 12.36 -20.07 -13.18
CA ASP A 53 13.45 -19.09 -13.14
C ASP A 53 14.06 -18.99 -11.75
N ARG A 54 15.02 -19.89 -11.50
CA ARG A 54 15.75 -19.95 -10.23
C ARG A 54 16.74 -18.79 -10.06
N SER A 55 17.02 -18.00 -11.09
CA SER A 55 17.94 -16.86 -10.97
C SER A 55 17.20 -15.62 -10.41
N ASN A 56 15.90 -15.53 -10.69
CA ASN A 56 15.06 -14.43 -10.26
C ASN A 56 14.79 -14.44 -8.74
N GLN A 57 15.38 -13.47 -8.04
CA GLN A 57 15.27 -13.33 -6.59
C GLN A 57 13.90 -12.81 -6.14
N GLU A 58 13.16 -12.11 -7.01
CA GLU A 58 11.83 -11.63 -6.70
C GLU A 58 10.85 -12.80 -6.56
N TYR A 59 10.86 -13.73 -7.52
CA TYR A 59 9.96 -14.88 -7.51
C TYR A 59 10.14 -15.74 -6.26
N LYS A 60 11.40 -16.01 -5.89
CA LYS A 60 11.72 -16.73 -4.64
C LYS A 60 11.26 -15.99 -3.40
N ARG A 61 11.49 -14.67 -3.34
CA ARG A 61 11.10 -13.83 -2.20
C ARG A 61 9.59 -13.81 -2.02
N GLU A 62 8.83 -13.60 -3.09
CA GLU A 62 7.37 -13.57 -3.06
C GLU A 62 6.80 -14.94 -2.67
N TYR A 63 7.34 -16.04 -3.19
CA TYR A 63 6.97 -17.39 -2.77
C TYR A 63 7.18 -17.61 -1.27
N MET A 64 8.37 -17.29 -0.76
CA MET A 64 8.69 -17.45 0.66
C MET A 64 7.85 -16.55 1.56
N LEU A 65 7.59 -15.31 1.13
CA LEU A 65 6.73 -14.37 1.84
C LEU A 65 5.30 -14.90 1.93
N LEU A 66 4.72 -15.39 0.83
CA LEU A 66 3.36 -15.93 0.83
C LEU A 66 3.24 -17.18 1.71
N ARG A 67 4.27 -18.05 1.73
CA ARG A 67 4.30 -19.18 2.68
C ARG A 67 4.23 -18.71 4.13
N GLN A 68 4.99 -17.67 4.46
CA GLN A 68 4.97 -17.10 5.80
C GLN A 68 3.61 -16.47 6.12
N VAL A 69 3.01 -15.74 5.18
CA VAL A 69 1.65 -15.18 5.33
C VAL A 69 0.63 -16.28 5.62
N ILE A 70 0.63 -17.38 4.87
CA ILE A 70 -0.29 -18.50 5.10
C ILE A 70 -0.08 -19.11 6.50
N LYS A 71 1.17 -19.24 6.96
CA LYS A 71 1.48 -19.70 8.31
C LYS A 71 0.96 -18.73 9.38
N VAL A 72 1.19 -17.43 9.20
CA VAL A 72 0.71 -16.35 10.09
C VAL A 72 -0.82 -16.39 10.19
N ARG A 73 -1.54 -16.46 9.07
CA ARG A 73 -3.01 -16.56 9.04
C ARG A 73 -3.54 -17.75 9.84
N LYS A 74 -2.90 -18.92 9.69
CA LYS A 74 -3.30 -20.14 10.41
C LYS A 74 -3.08 -20.02 11.92
N TYR A 75 -2.07 -19.27 12.34
CA TYR A 75 -1.67 -19.19 13.73
C TYR A 75 -2.28 -17.99 14.46
N LEU A 76 -2.56 -16.88 13.78
CA LEU A 76 -3.08 -15.64 14.36
C LEU A 76 -4.26 -15.85 15.32
N PRO A 77 -5.33 -16.63 14.99
CA PRO A 77 -6.45 -16.82 15.91
C PRO A 77 -6.11 -17.55 17.21
N LYS A 78 -4.91 -18.15 17.28
CA LYS A 78 -4.42 -18.95 18.41
C LYS A 78 -3.35 -18.22 19.23
N GLU A 79 -2.96 -17.00 18.84
CA GLU A 79 -1.93 -16.24 19.56
C GLU A 79 -2.54 -15.58 20.81
N PRO A 80 -2.20 -16.04 22.03
CA PRO A 80 -2.73 -15.47 23.26
C PRO A 80 -2.11 -14.11 23.59
N ASP A 81 -0.86 -13.87 23.20
CA ASP A 81 -0.15 -12.65 23.53
C ASP A 81 -0.66 -11.48 22.67
N GLN A 82 -1.12 -10.43 23.34
CA GLN A 82 -1.79 -9.30 22.67
C GLN A 82 -0.84 -8.53 21.74
N GLU A 83 0.41 -8.33 22.15
CA GLU A 83 1.39 -7.56 21.41
C GLU A 83 1.81 -8.31 20.15
N ARG A 84 2.15 -9.60 20.29
CA ARG A 84 2.46 -10.48 19.15
C ARG A 84 1.28 -10.62 18.20
N TRP A 85 0.06 -10.80 18.72
CA TRP A 85 -1.13 -10.85 17.89
C TRP A 85 -1.28 -9.56 17.07
N SER A 86 -1.12 -8.40 17.72
CA SER A 86 -1.27 -7.10 17.04
C SER A 86 -0.20 -6.94 15.96
N SER A 87 1.06 -7.27 16.26
CA SER A 87 2.15 -7.26 15.29
C SER A 87 1.87 -8.14 14.07
N MET A 88 1.38 -9.37 14.30
CA MET A 88 1.00 -10.29 13.23
C MET A 88 -0.19 -9.76 12.41
N ALA A 89 -1.22 -9.21 13.06
CA ALA A 89 -2.40 -8.66 12.41
C ALA A 89 -2.04 -7.45 11.52
N PHE A 90 -1.23 -6.51 12.00
CA PHE A 90 -0.75 -5.37 11.21
C PHE A 90 0.18 -5.80 10.06
N SER A 91 0.96 -6.86 10.25
CA SER A 91 1.75 -7.45 9.16
C SER A 91 0.87 -8.03 8.06
N LEU A 92 -0.22 -8.73 8.42
CA LEU A 92 -1.20 -9.21 7.45
C LEU A 92 -1.92 -8.06 6.75
N TYR A 93 -2.38 -7.05 7.50
CA TYR A 93 -3.01 -5.86 6.95
C TYR A 93 -2.14 -5.21 5.87
N THR A 94 -0.86 -4.97 6.19
CA THR A 94 0.10 -4.38 5.25
C THR A 94 0.30 -5.26 4.01
N TYR A 95 0.42 -6.58 4.19
CA TYR A 95 0.56 -7.52 3.08
C TYR A 95 -0.65 -7.51 2.16
N TYR A 96 -1.87 -7.52 2.71
CA TYR A 96 -3.10 -7.48 1.93
C TYR A 96 -3.26 -6.17 1.17
N MET A 97 -2.93 -5.04 1.80
CA MET A 97 -2.91 -3.74 1.14
C MET A 97 -1.95 -3.71 -0.05
N GLN A 98 -0.72 -4.19 0.11
CA GLN A 98 0.30 -4.22 -0.94
C GLN A 98 -0.07 -5.13 -2.11
N ASN A 99 -0.77 -6.23 -1.85
CA ASN A 99 -1.20 -7.18 -2.88
C ASN A 99 -2.64 -6.95 -3.35
N LYS A 100 -3.26 -5.82 -2.96
CA LYS A 100 -4.62 -5.42 -3.33
C LYS A 100 -5.68 -6.48 -3.00
N ALA A 101 -5.45 -7.28 -1.95
CA ALA A 101 -6.37 -8.27 -1.41
C ALA A 101 -7.39 -7.58 -0.47
N TYR A 102 -8.18 -6.66 -1.03
CA TYR A 102 -8.91 -5.67 -0.23
C TYR A 102 -9.99 -6.26 0.69
N ILE A 103 -10.61 -7.39 0.30
CA ILE A 103 -11.57 -8.09 1.15
C ILE A 103 -10.89 -8.51 2.47
N GLU A 104 -9.71 -9.15 2.38
CA GLU A 104 -8.97 -9.63 3.55
C GLU A 104 -8.38 -8.47 4.36
N MET A 105 -7.98 -7.39 3.68
CA MET A 105 -7.52 -6.14 4.32
C MET A 105 -8.62 -5.52 5.20
N ILE A 106 -9.85 -5.45 4.71
CA ILE A 106 -11.00 -4.94 5.48
C ILE A 106 -11.30 -5.84 6.66
N GLU A 107 -11.35 -7.16 6.46
CA GLU A 107 -11.70 -8.09 7.53
C GLU A 107 -10.66 -8.08 8.66
N ILE A 108 -9.36 -8.07 8.35
CA ILE A 108 -8.33 -7.96 9.39
C ILE A 108 -8.36 -6.59 10.09
N ALA A 109 -8.68 -5.50 9.38
CA ALA A 109 -8.83 -4.18 10.00
C ALA A 109 -9.99 -4.15 11.00
N LYS A 110 -11.13 -4.77 10.65
CA LYS A 110 -12.27 -4.94 11.58
C LYS A 110 -11.89 -5.79 12.78
N GLU A 111 -11.15 -6.87 12.60
CA GLU A 111 -10.67 -7.71 13.70
C GLU A 111 -9.75 -6.93 14.65
N ILE A 112 -8.81 -6.14 14.09
CA ILE A 112 -7.95 -5.22 14.87
C ILE A 112 -8.81 -4.23 15.67
N HIS A 113 -9.80 -3.60 15.06
CA HIS A 113 -10.69 -2.68 15.76
C HIS A 113 -11.56 -3.36 16.82
N GLY A 114 -12.09 -4.55 16.53
CA GLY A 114 -12.86 -5.33 17.51
C GLY A 114 -12.04 -5.72 18.73
N ARG A 115 -10.71 -5.87 18.59
CA ARG A 115 -9.82 -6.25 19.69
C ARG A 115 -9.20 -5.07 20.45
N VAL A 116 -8.89 -3.97 19.76
CA VAL A 116 -8.22 -2.80 20.37
C VAL A 116 -9.17 -1.63 20.63
N SER A 117 -10.19 -1.45 19.78
CA SER A 117 -11.31 -0.52 19.96
C SER A 117 -10.92 0.93 20.31
N ASN A 118 -10.01 1.51 19.54
CA ASN A 118 -9.55 2.90 19.68
C ASN A 118 -9.73 3.72 18.39
N SER A 119 -9.40 5.01 18.44
CA SER A 119 -9.53 5.93 17.29
C SER A 119 -8.72 5.48 16.07
N ASP A 120 -7.52 4.95 16.30
CA ASP A 120 -6.59 4.58 15.22
C ASP A 120 -7.05 3.32 14.49
N SER A 121 -7.52 2.33 15.24
CA SER A 121 -8.12 1.12 14.66
C SER A 121 -9.47 1.43 13.98
N PHE A 122 -10.25 2.39 14.48
CA PHE A 122 -11.46 2.86 13.80
C PHE A 122 -11.12 3.54 12.45
N LEU A 123 -10.09 4.38 12.45
CA LEU A 123 -9.55 5.02 11.24
C LEU A 123 -9.05 3.97 10.24
N LEU A 124 -8.37 2.93 10.71
CA LEU A 124 -7.86 1.83 9.87
C LEU A 124 -9.01 1.16 9.07
N VAL A 125 -10.15 0.91 9.72
CA VAL A 125 -11.33 0.34 9.04
C VAL A 125 -11.90 1.30 8.01
N ALA A 126 -12.05 2.58 8.36
CA ALA A 126 -12.54 3.61 7.44
C ALA A 126 -11.64 3.74 6.20
N GLU A 127 -10.32 3.79 6.41
CA GLU A 127 -9.33 3.87 5.34
C GLU A 127 -9.40 2.63 4.44
N SER A 128 -9.57 1.45 5.04
CA SER A 128 -9.68 0.18 4.31
C SER A 128 -10.85 0.18 3.34
N PHE A 129 -12.03 0.64 3.78
CA PHE A 129 -13.19 0.79 2.91
C PHE A 129 -12.92 1.80 1.78
N LEU A 130 -12.27 2.93 2.09
CA LEU A 130 -11.98 3.96 1.10
C LEU A 130 -11.01 3.47 0.01
N ILE A 131 -9.96 2.75 0.41
CA ILE A 131 -8.98 2.13 -0.49
C ILE A 131 -9.67 1.09 -1.38
N ALA A 132 -10.57 0.29 -0.82
CA ALA A 132 -11.37 -0.70 -1.54
C ALA A 132 -12.49 -0.10 -2.41
N GLN A 133 -12.60 1.24 -2.49
CA GLN A 133 -13.64 1.95 -3.23
C GLN A 133 -15.08 1.68 -2.71
N GLN A 134 -15.21 1.24 -1.46
CA GLN A 134 -16.47 0.99 -0.76
C GLN A 134 -16.96 2.29 -0.08
N ASN A 135 -17.27 3.30 -0.90
CA ASN A 135 -17.54 4.66 -0.41
C ASN A 135 -18.80 4.74 0.49
N LYS A 136 -19.82 3.91 0.24
CA LYS A 136 -21.03 3.86 1.08
C LYS A 136 -20.72 3.35 2.47
N GLU A 137 -19.85 2.36 2.55
CA GLU A 137 -19.38 1.73 3.77
C GLU A 137 -18.49 2.69 4.58
N VAL A 138 -17.66 3.51 3.92
CA VAL A 138 -16.93 4.61 4.59
C VAL A 138 -17.89 5.56 5.30
N VAL A 139 -18.92 6.04 4.58
CA VAL A 139 -19.93 6.96 5.14
C VAL A 139 -20.65 6.31 6.33
N ALA A 140 -21.19 5.10 6.14
CA ALA A 140 -21.90 4.37 7.19
C ALA A 140 -21.01 4.09 8.41
N TRP A 141 -19.73 3.76 8.20
CA TRP A 141 -18.77 3.52 9.27
C TRP A 141 -18.52 4.80 10.06
N ILE A 142 -18.13 5.89 9.40
CA ILE A 142 -17.75 7.16 10.06
C ILE A 142 -18.93 7.82 10.77
N SER A 143 -20.16 7.66 10.27
CA SER A 143 -21.37 8.18 10.91
C SER A 143 -21.63 7.62 12.33
N GLN A 144 -20.94 6.56 12.75
CA GLN A 144 -21.02 6.03 14.11
C GLN A 144 -20.34 6.93 15.16
N VAL A 145 -19.53 7.90 14.74
CA VAL A 145 -18.78 8.80 15.64
C VAL A 145 -19.18 10.25 15.41
N THR A 146 -19.60 10.95 16.47
CA THR A 146 -20.00 12.36 16.41
C THR A 146 -19.38 13.16 17.57
N PRO A 147 -18.58 14.22 17.29
CA PRO A 147 -18.07 14.63 15.99
C PRO A 147 -16.89 13.76 15.52
N PRO A 148 -16.76 13.47 14.21
CA PRO A 148 -15.58 12.78 13.69
C PRO A 148 -14.33 13.66 13.77
N GLY A 149 -13.17 13.05 14.05
CA GLY A 149 -11.88 13.74 14.00
C GLY A 149 -11.51 14.19 12.57
N PRO A 150 -10.56 15.13 12.40
CA PRO A 150 -10.22 15.71 11.09
C PRO A 150 -9.84 14.68 10.02
N PHE A 151 -9.14 13.61 10.39
CA PHE A 151 -8.77 12.54 9.45
C PHE A 151 -10.01 11.78 8.95
N LEU A 152 -10.92 11.40 9.85
CA LEU A 152 -12.19 10.77 9.45
C LEU A 152 -13.04 11.72 8.59
N GLN A 153 -13.06 13.01 8.92
CA GLN A 153 -13.76 14.02 8.11
C GLN A 153 -13.22 14.08 6.67
N VAL A 154 -11.90 14.01 6.46
CA VAL A 154 -11.36 14.01 5.08
C VAL A 154 -11.72 12.72 4.33
N LEU A 155 -11.67 11.55 4.98
CA LEU A 155 -12.08 10.29 4.34
C LEU A 155 -13.57 10.29 3.99
N TYR A 156 -14.42 10.80 4.89
CA TYR A 156 -15.84 10.98 4.65
C TYR A 156 -16.08 11.90 3.44
N ALA A 157 -15.41 13.05 3.39
CA ALA A 157 -15.54 14.01 2.30
C ALA A 157 -15.13 13.42 0.94
N ILE A 158 -14.07 12.60 0.89
CA ILE A 158 -13.68 11.87 -0.33
C ILE A 158 -14.78 10.89 -0.74
N ALA A 159 -15.29 10.11 0.22
CA ALA A 159 -16.32 9.12 -0.05
C ALA A 159 -17.60 9.75 -0.62
N VAL A 160 -18.09 10.86 -0.05
CA VAL A 160 -19.27 11.57 -0.58
C VAL A 160 -18.99 12.21 -1.94
N ALA A 161 -17.81 12.82 -2.14
CA ALA A 161 -17.44 13.40 -3.43
C ALA A 161 -17.38 12.32 -4.55
N ARG A 162 -16.81 11.14 -4.26
CA ARG A 162 -16.79 10.00 -5.19
C ARG A 162 -18.18 9.44 -5.50
N MET A 163 -19.17 9.69 -4.63
CA MET A 163 -20.58 9.35 -4.88
C MET A 163 -21.34 10.43 -5.65
N GLY A 164 -20.70 11.54 -6.03
CA GLY A 164 -21.29 12.63 -6.81
C GLY A 164 -21.69 13.86 -5.98
N GLU A 165 -21.59 13.80 -4.65
CA GLU A 165 -21.96 14.88 -3.73
C GLU A 165 -20.81 15.89 -3.56
N ILE A 166 -20.39 16.51 -4.67
CA ILE A 166 -19.20 17.38 -4.73
C ILE A 166 -19.32 18.61 -3.82
N GLU A 167 -20.51 19.22 -3.73
CA GLU A 167 -20.72 20.42 -2.90
C GLU A 167 -20.63 20.12 -1.40
N GLU A 168 -21.09 18.95 -0.94
CA GLU A 168 -20.89 18.53 0.45
C GLU A 168 -19.40 18.28 0.73
N GLY A 169 -18.67 17.69 -0.22
CA GLY A 169 -17.22 17.56 -0.14
C GLY A 169 -16.51 18.91 0.02
N LYS A 170 -16.89 19.93 -0.75
CA LYS A 170 -16.37 21.31 -0.64
C LYS A 170 -16.66 21.94 0.71
N LYS A 171 -17.89 21.79 1.22
CA LYS A 171 -18.28 22.32 2.53
C LYS A 171 -17.40 21.73 3.64
N ILE A 172 -17.21 20.42 3.67
CA ILE A 172 -16.34 19.76 4.66
C ILE A 172 -14.89 20.20 4.50
N TYR A 173 -14.41 20.33 3.26
CA TYR A 173 -13.06 20.83 2.97
C TYR A 173 -12.79 22.21 3.61
N TRP A 174 -13.74 23.16 3.51
CA TRP A 174 -13.58 24.49 4.10
C TRP A 174 -13.54 24.48 5.63
N GLU A 175 -14.26 23.56 6.27
CA GLU A 175 -14.17 23.37 7.72
C GLU A 175 -12.83 22.75 8.14
N LEU A 176 -12.29 21.84 7.33
CA LEU A 176 -10.98 21.24 7.54
C LEU A 176 -9.81 22.21 7.33
N ALA A 177 -9.94 23.15 6.39
CA ALA A 177 -8.90 24.15 6.08
C ALA A 177 -8.55 25.05 7.27
N LYS A 178 -9.44 25.16 8.27
CA LYS A 178 -9.24 25.93 9.50
C LYS A 178 -8.38 25.20 10.55
N LYS A 179 -8.09 23.91 10.35
CA LYS A 179 -7.40 23.04 11.32
C LYS A 179 -5.99 22.72 10.83
N GLU A 180 -4.99 22.96 11.68
CA GLU A 180 -3.62 22.55 11.40
C GLU A 180 -3.48 21.02 11.50
N GLN A 181 -2.74 20.40 10.59
CA GLN A 181 -2.41 18.97 10.59
C GLN A 181 -0.96 18.79 10.14
N LYS A 182 -0.26 17.82 10.73
CA LYS A 182 1.16 17.55 10.44
C LYS A 182 1.40 16.16 9.82
N ASN A 183 0.36 15.37 9.68
CA ASN A 183 0.46 14.00 9.18
C ASN A 183 0.53 13.98 7.65
N SER A 184 1.55 13.33 7.08
CA SER A 184 1.73 13.23 5.63
C SER A 184 0.59 12.47 4.93
N PHE A 185 0.06 11.39 5.53
CA PHE A 185 -1.09 10.68 5.00
C PHE A 185 -2.36 11.55 5.00
N TYR A 186 -2.52 12.42 5.99
CA TYR A 186 -3.60 13.41 5.96
C TYR A 186 -3.46 14.33 4.74
N PHE A 187 -2.26 14.82 4.43
CA PHE A 187 -2.04 15.63 3.23
C PHE A 187 -2.30 14.86 1.94
N PHE A 188 -1.95 13.58 1.86
CA PHE A 188 -2.31 12.73 0.71
C PHE A 188 -3.83 12.68 0.48
N TYR A 189 -4.61 12.41 1.53
CA TYR A 189 -6.07 12.37 1.42
C TYR A 189 -6.67 13.75 1.17
N LYS A 190 -6.14 14.81 1.79
CA LYS A 190 -6.56 16.19 1.53
C LYS A 190 -6.34 16.56 0.06
N ALA A 191 -5.19 16.21 -0.52
CA ALA A 191 -4.92 16.46 -1.93
C ALA A 191 -5.86 15.67 -2.85
N SER A 192 -6.20 14.43 -2.46
CA SER A 192 -7.17 13.59 -3.20
C SER A 192 -8.55 14.25 -3.21
N LEU A 193 -9.01 14.75 -2.05
CA LEU A 193 -10.25 15.51 -1.94
C LEU A 193 -10.22 16.77 -2.80
N GLU A 194 -9.14 17.56 -2.72
CA GLU A 194 -8.95 18.78 -3.52
C GLU A 194 -9.02 18.50 -5.02
N ALA A 195 -8.41 17.41 -5.49
CA ALA A 195 -8.50 17.00 -6.90
C ALA A 195 -9.95 16.66 -7.28
N LEU A 196 -10.62 15.84 -6.47
CA LEU A 196 -12.01 15.43 -6.71
C LEU A 196 -13.01 16.59 -6.76
N ILE A 197 -12.81 17.63 -5.93
CA ILE A 197 -13.71 18.80 -5.89
C ILE A 197 -13.31 19.93 -6.85
N GLY A 198 -12.32 19.70 -7.71
CA GLY A 198 -11.90 20.61 -8.78
C GLY A 198 -10.85 21.65 -8.39
N TYR A 199 -10.24 21.56 -7.21
CA TYR A 199 -9.18 22.46 -6.75
C TYR A 199 -7.80 21.96 -7.18
N LYS A 200 -7.57 21.87 -8.49
CA LYS A 200 -6.39 21.26 -9.13
C LYS A 200 -5.06 21.83 -8.61
N GLU A 201 -4.88 23.16 -8.69
CA GLU A 201 -3.65 23.81 -8.23
C GLU A 201 -3.39 23.62 -6.73
N THR A 202 -4.45 23.66 -5.93
CA THR A 202 -4.37 23.42 -4.48
C THR A 202 -3.94 21.98 -4.20
N SER A 203 -4.52 21.01 -4.90
CA SER A 203 -4.16 19.59 -4.82
C SER A 203 -2.67 19.37 -5.09
N LEU A 204 -2.13 19.98 -6.15
CA LEU A 204 -0.71 19.88 -6.49
C LEU A 204 0.20 20.48 -5.40
N LYS A 205 -0.18 21.64 -4.83
CA LYS A 205 0.55 22.24 -3.70
C LYS A 205 0.51 21.35 -2.46
N THR A 206 -0.65 20.76 -2.16
CA THR A 206 -0.80 19.83 -1.03
C THR A 206 0.01 18.54 -1.24
N LEU A 207 0.05 17.99 -2.47
CA LEU A 207 0.91 16.85 -2.80
C LEU A 207 2.40 17.17 -2.64
N LEU A 208 2.83 18.36 -3.07
CA LEU A 208 4.21 18.82 -2.86
C LEU A 208 4.56 18.81 -1.37
N VAL A 209 3.70 19.39 -0.52
CA VAL A 209 3.86 19.38 0.95
C VAL A 209 3.87 17.94 1.49
N CYS A 210 2.96 17.08 1.02
CA CYS A 210 2.91 15.68 1.39
C CYS A 210 4.25 14.98 1.11
N PHE A 211 4.81 15.14 -0.10
CA PHE A 211 6.05 14.48 -0.49
C PHE A 211 7.27 15.02 0.24
N GLN A 212 7.34 16.32 0.48
CA GLN A 212 8.41 16.94 1.27
C GLN A 212 8.42 16.45 2.72
N ASN A 213 7.25 16.15 3.29
CA ASN A 213 7.07 15.69 4.67
C ASN A 213 6.90 14.17 4.81
N THR A 214 7.21 13.38 3.77
CA THR A 214 7.17 11.92 3.82
C THR A 214 8.58 11.36 3.89
N ALA A 215 8.86 10.49 4.85
CA ALA A 215 10.17 9.85 4.97
C ALA A 215 10.56 9.13 3.65
N PRO A 216 11.84 9.16 3.22
CA PRO A 216 12.26 8.62 1.92
C PRO A 216 11.81 7.17 1.66
N LYS A 217 11.85 6.30 2.69
CA LYS A 217 11.39 4.91 2.62
C LYS A 217 9.90 4.77 2.27
N GLN A 218 9.08 5.73 2.66
CA GLN A 218 7.63 5.75 2.42
C GLN A 218 7.27 6.52 1.15
N LEU A 219 8.13 7.44 0.70
CA LEU A 219 7.84 8.33 -0.42
C LEU A 219 7.54 7.57 -1.72
N THR A 220 8.31 6.52 -2.02
CA THR A 220 8.07 5.66 -3.20
C THR A 220 6.68 5.04 -3.17
N MET A 221 6.24 4.54 -2.00
CA MET A 221 4.91 3.95 -1.83
C MET A 221 3.81 4.99 -1.99
N ILE A 222 3.95 6.18 -1.40
CA ILE A 222 2.94 7.25 -1.54
C ILE A 222 2.85 7.73 -2.98
N LYS A 223 3.97 7.89 -3.69
CA LYS A 223 3.98 8.24 -5.11
C LYS A 223 3.27 7.19 -5.97
N ALA A 224 3.53 5.90 -5.72
CA ALA A 224 2.81 4.83 -6.39
C ALA A 224 1.30 4.92 -6.15
N ARG A 225 0.86 5.18 -4.90
CA ARG A 225 -0.56 5.40 -4.59
C ARG A 225 -1.16 6.60 -5.33
N VAL A 226 -0.43 7.71 -5.45
CA VAL A 226 -0.86 8.89 -6.22
C VAL A 226 -1.03 8.54 -7.70
N GLN A 227 -0.10 7.77 -8.29
CA GLN A 227 -0.18 7.33 -9.68
C GLN A 227 -1.33 6.36 -9.95
N GLU A 228 -1.62 5.46 -9.01
CA GLU A 228 -2.68 4.46 -9.15
C GLU A 228 -4.09 5.00 -8.82
N SER A 229 -4.19 6.13 -8.11
CA SER A 229 -5.47 6.68 -7.68
C SER A 229 -6.22 7.36 -8.82
N LYS A 230 -7.49 6.99 -8.98
CA LYS A 230 -8.41 7.63 -9.94
C LYS A 230 -8.71 9.08 -9.58
N ASP A 231 -8.55 9.46 -8.32
CA ASP A 231 -8.81 10.82 -7.85
C ASP A 231 -7.88 11.85 -8.51
N PHE A 232 -6.70 11.42 -8.97
CA PHE A 232 -5.73 12.28 -9.66
C PHE A 232 -5.71 12.08 -11.18
N ALA A 233 -6.64 11.30 -11.74
CA ALA A 233 -6.61 10.94 -13.17
C ALA A 233 -6.64 12.17 -14.10
N GLU A 234 -7.37 13.22 -13.71
CA GLU A 234 -7.41 14.48 -14.48
C GLU A 234 -6.11 15.29 -14.41
N LEU A 235 -5.32 15.13 -13.33
CA LEU A 235 -4.06 15.85 -13.14
C LEU A 235 -2.88 15.12 -13.79
N ALA A 236 -2.97 13.79 -13.93
CA ALA A 236 -1.90 12.95 -14.47
C ALA A 236 -1.25 13.45 -15.77
N PRO A 237 -1.98 13.96 -16.79
CA PRO A 237 -1.37 14.47 -18.02
C PRO A 237 -0.73 15.87 -17.87
N GLU A 238 -0.97 16.59 -16.77
CA GLU A 238 -0.45 17.93 -16.58
C GLU A 238 1.06 17.93 -16.28
N LYS A 239 1.80 18.85 -16.90
CA LYS A 239 3.24 19.00 -16.66
C LYS A 239 3.56 19.29 -15.19
N SER A 240 2.73 20.12 -14.54
CA SER A 240 2.82 20.47 -13.12
C SER A 240 2.71 19.24 -12.21
N PHE A 241 1.83 18.29 -12.54
CA PHE A 241 1.74 17.02 -11.82
C PHE A 241 3.02 16.20 -11.96
N GLN A 242 3.57 16.09 -13.17
CA GLN A 242 4.84 15.38 -13.40
C GLN A 242 5.99 16.01 -12.60
N GLU A 243 6.04 17.34 -12.51
CA GLU A 243 7.02 18.07 -11.68
C GLU A 243 6.85 17.74 -10.20
N VAL A 244 5.62 17.77 -9.67
CA VAL A 244 5.32 17.37 -8.28
C VAL A 244 5.74 15.92 -8.02
N MET A 245 5.52 15.00 -8.96
CA MET A 245 5.95 13.60 -8.84
C MET A 245 7.47 13.41 -8.75
N GLN A 246 8.28 14.41 -9.13
CA GLN A 246 9.75 14.38 -8.96
C GLN A 246 10.22 14.92 -7.60
N THR A 247 9.31 15.45 -6.76
CA THR A 247 9.65 16.00 -5.45
C THR A 247 10.38 14.99 -4.56
N LYS A 248 11.43 15.45 -3.87
CA LYS A 248 12.15 14.66 -2.87
C LYS A 248 11.66 14.99 -1.45
N SER A 249 11.80 14.03 -0.56
CA SER A 249 11.62 14.25 0.88
C SER A 249 12.61 15.31 1.37
N LEU A 250 12.14 16.18 2.27
CA LEU A 250 12.99 17.08 3.05
C LEU A 250 13.31 16.52 4.44
N ILE A 251 12.67 15.42 4.84
CA ILE A 251 13.02 14.69 6.06
C ILE A 251 14.37 13.99 5.84
N PRO A 252 15.37 14.24 6.70
CA PRO A 252 16.68 13.62 6.58
C PRO A 252 16.56 12.09 6.73
N GLU A 253 17.30 11.35 5.92
CA GLU A 253 17.44 9.91 6.14
C GLU A 253 18.16 9.68 7.46
N SER A 254 17.57 8.87 8.33
CA SER A 254 18.27 8.40 9.52
C SER A 254 19.53 7.67 9.07
N SER A 255 20.71 8.05 9.55
CA SER A 255 21.99 7.39 9.25
C SER A 255 22.04 5.89 9.63
N CYS A 256 21.01 5.36 10.28
CA CYS A 256 20.84 3.95 10.58
C CYS A 256 20.27 3.11 9.41
N SER A 257 19.81 3.72 8.31
CA SER A 257 19.12 2.99 7.23
C SER A 257 19.99 2.54 6.06
N GLU A 258 21.26 2.93 6.01
CA GLU A 258 22.19 2.53 4.93
C GLU A 258 22.98 1.23 5.24
N GLY A 259 22.89 0.71 6.46
CA GLY A 259 23.49 -0.57 6.82
C GLY A 259 22.69 -1.76 6.26
N LYS A 260 23.33 -2.63 5.47
CA LYS A 260 22.72 -3.88 4.97
C LYS A 260 22.27 -4.84 6.08
N ASP A 261 22.70 -4.61 7.32
CA ASP A 261 22.30 -5.40 8.48
C ASP A 261 21.99 -4.51 9.69
N CYS A 262 20.84 -4.73 10.33
CA CYS A 262 20.55 -4.16 11.66
C CYS A 262 21.51 -4.66 12.75
N SER A 263 22.37 -5.63 12.44
CA SER A 263 23.37 -6.18 13.37
C SER A 263 24.49 -5.19 13.71
N SER A 264 24.75 -4.20 12.85
CA SER A 264 25.80 -3.18 13.03
C SER A 264 25.26 -1.81 13.45
N CYS A 265 23.96 -1.69 13.74
CA CYS A 265 23.40 -0.44 14.25
C CYS A 265 23.89 -0.18 15.69
N PRO A 266 24.66 0.90 15.94
CA PRO A 266 25.17 1.20 17.28
C PRO A 266 24.06 1.54 18.28
N GLN A 267 22.85 1.83 17.81
CA GLN A 267 21.66 2.12 18.62
C GLN A 267 20.72 0.91 18.79
N ARG A 268 21.15 -0.31 18.42
CA ARG A 268 20.31 -1.52 18.50
C ARG A 268 19.67 -1.75 19.89
N GLY A 269 20.34 -1.36 20.97
CA GLY A 269 19.82 -1.45 22.34
C GLY A 269 18.68 -0.47 22.67
N LYS A 270 18.44 0.56 21.84
CA LYS A 270 17.38 1.57 22.03
C LYS A 270 16.21 1.43 21.05
N CYS A 271 16.31 0.57 20.04
CA CYS A 271 15.24 0.37 19.04
C CYS A 271 14.19 -0.67 19.46
N GLY A 272 14.23 -1.18 20.70
CA GLY A 272 13.32 -2.21 21.22
C GLY A 272 12.64 -1.83 22.53
N GLY A 273 12.36 -0.55 22.75
CA GLY A 273 11.67 -0.08 23.95
C GLY A 273 11.10 1.31 23.75
N GLU A 274 9.84 1.34 23.32
CA GLU A 274 8.71 2.21 23.73
C GLU A 274 7.54 2.04 22.76
#